data_AF-A0A1H4E1P6-F1
#
_entry.id   AF-A0A1H4E1P6-F1
#
_cell.length_a   1.000
_cell.length_b   1.000
_cell.length_c   1.000
_cell.angle_alpha   90.00
_cell.angle_beta   90.00
_cell.angle_gamma   90.00
#
_symmetry.space_group_name_H-M   'P 1'
#
loop_
_entity.id
_entity.type
_entity.pdbx_description
1 polymer ?
#
loop_
_entity_poly.entity_id
_entity_poly.type
_entity_poly.pdbx_seq_one_letter_code
_entity_poly.pdbx_strand_id
1 'polypeptide(L)'
;MIGFLNKCPHCGARSSFTPEEMECDKALVLWCSLCGNFINQTFTIETVRRWWVRYDEGEESIVPPVSKYNLQKLMEIEQMLNEQGEWMESIEIHIKDFKEYQYTDEEGDYKNEGSDNS
;
A
#
# COMPACT_ATOMS: atom_id res chain seq x y z
N MET A 1 4.65 2.85 -6.86
CA MET A 1 5.78 1.90 -6.96
C MET A 1 5.21 0.47 -6.95
N ILE A 2 4.93 -0.11 -8.13
CA ILE A 2 4.19 -1.37 -8.36
C ILE A 2 5.12 -2.61 -8.48
N GLY A 3 6.45 -2.41 -8.44
CA GLY A 3 7.44 -3.42 -8.83
C GLY A 3 7.88 -4.46 -7.79
N PHE A 4 7.17 -4.68 -6.69
CA PHE A 4 7.68 -5.54 -5.59
C PHE A 4 6.87 -6.81 -5.28
N LEU A 5 5.79 -7.10 -6.00
CA LEU A 5 4.98 -8.31 -5.79
C LEU A 5 4.80 -9.06 -7.10
N ASN A 6 5.36 -10.27 -7.21
CA ASN A 6 5.06 -11.20 -8.31
C ASN A 6 3.96 -12.22 -7.94
N LYS A 7 3.52 -12.24 -6.67
CA LYS A 7 2.41 -13.05 -6.16
C LYS A 7 1.46 -12.22 -5.28
N CYS A 8 0.18 -12.62 -5.25
CA CYS A 8 -0.82 -12.03 -4.37
C CYS A 8 -0.70 -12.59 -2.94
N PRO A 9 -0.60 -11.75 -1.88
CA PRO A 9 -0.50 -12.23 -0.50
C PRO A 9 -1.78 -12.91 -0.01
N HIS A 10 -2.95 -12.61 -0.61
CA HIS A 10 -4.22 -13.24 -0.22
C HIS A 10 -4.44 -14.61 -0.85
N CYS A 11 -4.07 -14.81 -2.12
CA CYS A 11 -4.37 -16.05 -2.85
C CYS A 11 -3.14 -16.81 -3.38
N GLY A 12 -1.93 -16.27 -3.23
CA GLY A 12 -0.68 -16.88 -3.69
C GLY A 12 -0.49 -16.92 -5.22
N ALA A 13 -1.52 -16.55 -5.99
CA ALA A 13 -1.49 -16.56 -7.45
C ALA A 13 -0.61 -15.43 -8.01
N ARG A 14 -0.21 -15.54 -9.27
CA ARG A 14 0.64 -14.55 -9.95
C ARG A 14 0.02 -13.16 -9.88
N SER A 15 0.85 -12.15 -9.63
CA SER A 15 0.44 -10.76 -9.51
C SER A 15 -0.19 -10.24 -10.80
N SER A 16 -1.51 -10.13 -10.80
CA SER A 16 -2.28 -9.36 -11.78
C SER A 16 -3.12 -8.38 -10.97
N PHE A 17 -2.63 -7.14 -10.90
CA PHE A 17 -3.21 -6.10 -10.06
C PHE A 17 -3.71 -4.92 -10.90
N THR A 18 -4.90 -4.43 -10.57
CA THR A 18 -5.42 -3.18 -11.11
C THR A 18 -5.27 -2.08 -10.06
N PRO A 19 -4.50 -1.01 -10.32
CA PRO A 19 -4.42 0.13 -9.43
C PRO A 19 -5.71 0.94 -9.46
N GLU A 20 -6.18 1.35 -8.28
CA GLU A 20 -7.34 2.23 -8.13
C GLU A 20 -7.09 3.21 -6.97
N GLU A 21 -7.57 4.44 -7.11
CA GLU A 21 -7.55 5.44 -6.04
C GLU A 21 -8.92 5.44 -5.36
N MET A 22 -8.95 5.19 -4.05
CA MET A 22 -10.20 5.26 -3.28
C MET A 22 -10.52 6.72 -2.96
N GLU A 23 -11.60 7.25 -3.55
CA GLU A 23 -11.99 8.67 -3.45
C GLU A 23 -12.12 9.19 -2.01
N CYS A 24 -12.59 8.36 -1.07
CA CYS A 24 -12.83 8.78 0.31
C CYS A 24 -11.54 8.97 1.13
N ASP A 25 -10.54 8.13 0.87
CA ASP A 25 -9.31 8.05 1.67
C ASP A 25 -8.06 8.52 0.91
N LYS A 26 -8.18 8.82 -0.40
CA LYS A 26 -7.05 9.06 -1.31
C LYS A 26 -5.98 7.96 -1.22
N ALA A 27 -6.42 6.74 -0.91
CA ALA A 27 -5.55 5.60 -0.78
C ALA A 27 -5.42 4.92 -2.14
N LEU A 28 -4.17 4.72 -2.57
CA LEU A 28 -3.90 3.87 -3.73
C LEU A 28 -4.03 2.40 -3.30
N VAL A 29 -4.92 1.66 -3.94
CA VAL A 29 -5.11 0.23 -3.72
C VAL A 29 -4.72 -0.56 -4.97
N LEU A 30 -4.33 -1.82 -4.78
CA LEU A 30 -4.10 -2.78 -5.86
C LEU A 30 -5.11 -3.92 -5.73
N TRP A 31 -6.06 -4.02 -6.66
CA TRP A 31 -7.03 -5.13 -6.71
C TRP A 31 -6.46 -6.33 -7.41
N CYS A 32 -6.48 -7.50 -6.76
CA CYS A 32 -6.15 -8.76 -7.40
C CYS A 32 -7.30 -9.15 -8.35
N SER A 33 -7.00 -9.26 -9.64
CA SER A 33 -7.99 -9.65 -10.67
C SER A 33 -8.52 -11.09 -10.51
N LEU A 34 -7.84 -11.92 -9.70
CA LEU A 34 -8.16 -13.33 -9.50
C LEU A 34 -9.06 -13.58 -8.30
N CYS A 35 -8.74 -12.98 -7.14
CA CYS A 35 -9.51 -13.20 -5.91
C CYS A 35 -10.38 -12.01 -5.50
N GLY A 36 -10.28 -10.88 -6.19
CA GLY A 36 -11.05 -9.67 -5.89
C GLY A 36 -10.70 -9.00 -4.56
N ASN A 37 -9.63 -9.42 -3.88
CA ASN A 37 -9.13 -8.70 -2.70
C ASN A 37 -8.19 -7.57 -3.12
N PHE A 38 -8.11 -6.53 -2.31
CA PHE A 38 -7.20 -5.41 -2.54
C PHE A 38 -6.09 -5.34 -1.49
N ILE A 39 -4.96 -4.78 -1.91
CA ILE A 39 -3.84 -4.46 -1.04
C ILE A 39 -3.70 -2.95 -0.99
N ASN A 40 -3.79 -2.37 0.21
CA ASN A 40 -3.46 -0.97 0.42
C ASN A 40 -1.99 -0.75 0.05
N GLN A 41 -1.72 0.11 -0.92
CA GLN A 41 -0.35 0.43 -1.28
C GLN A 41 0.27 1.40 -0.29
N THR A 42 -0.53 2.34 0.23
CA THR A 42 -0.05 3.43 1.07
C THR A 42 -1.20 4.03 1.89
N PHE A 43 -0.90 4.46 3.11
CA PHE A 43 -1.74 5.37 3.90
C PHE A 43 -1.12 6.76 3.85
N THR A 44 -1.92 7.78 3.56
CA THR A 44 -1.47 9.18 3.68
C THR A 44 -1.49 9.62 5.15
N ILE A 45 -0.76 10.69 5.48
CA ILE A 45 -0.84 11.31 6.82
C ILE A 45 -2.29 11.66 7.17
N GLU A 46 -3.05 12.21 6.21
CA GLU A 46 -4.46 12.54 6.41
C GLU A 46 -5.32 11.31 6.71
N THR A 47 -5.05 10.17 6.07
CA THR A 47 -5.75 8.91 6.35
C THR A 47 -5.57 8.50 7.81
N VAL A 48 -4.33 8.54 8.31
CA VAL A 48 -4.02 8.20 9.70
C VAL A 48 -4.64 9.20 10.67
N ARG A 49 -4.67 10.49 10.32
CA ARG A 49 -5.31 11.54 11.13
C ARG A 49 -6.81 11.30 11.28
N ARG A 50 -7.52 11.05 10.18
CA ARG A 50 -8.97 10.73 10.21
C ARG A 50 -9.26 9.44 10.95
N TRP A 51 -8.38 8.45 10.83
CA TRP A 51 -8.50 7.20 11.58
C TRP A 51 -8.43 7.46 13.08
N TRP A 52 -7.50 8.30 13.56
CA TRP A 52 -7.48 8.69 14.98
C TRP A 52 -8.77 9.37 15.44
N VAL A 53 -9.37 10.24 14.61
CA VAL A 53 -10.65 10.88 14.93
C VAL A 53 -11.74 9.82 15.14
N ARG A 54 -11.93 8.92 14.16
CA ARG A 54 -12.93 7.84 14.27
C ARG A 54 -12.68 6.91 15.46
N TYR A 55 -11.40 6.61 15.75
CA TYR A 55 -11.03 5.79 16.90
C TYR A 55 -11.36 6.49 18.22
N ASP A 56 -11.06 7.78 18.35
CA ASP A 56 -11.36 8.58 19.54
C ASP A 56 -12.88 8.76 19.76
N GLU A 57 -13.65 8.84 18.68
CA GLU A 57 -15.12 8.92 18.69
C GLU A 57 -15.80 7.55 18.95
N GLY A 58 -15.02 6.46 18.94
CA GLY A 58 -15.52 5.09 19.12
C GLY A 58 -16.21 4.50 17.88
N GLU A 59 -16.11 5.16 16.73
CA GLU A 59 -16.59 4.64 15.44
C GLU A 59 -15.67 3.55 14.87
N GLU A 60 -14.43 3.51 15.34
CA GLU A 60 -13.42 2.53 14.93
C GLU A 60 -12.82 1.83 16.15
N SER A 61 -12.67 0.51 16.05
CA SER A 61 -12.16 -0.35 17.12
C SER A 61 -10.68 -0.68 16.96
N ILE A 62 -10.13 -0.50 15.76
CA ILE A 62 -8.74 -0.79 15.45
C ILE A 62 -7.91 0.49 15.64
N VAL A 63 -6.84 0.40 16.45
CA VAL A 63 -5.89 1.49 16.66
C VAL A 63 -5.11 1.76 15.36
N PRO A 64 -4.93 3.02 14.95
CA PRO A 64 -4.10 3.36 13.79
C PRO A 64 -2.65 2.85 13.93
N PRO A 65 -1.99 2.47 12.82
CA PRO A 65 -0.64 1.88 12.85
C PRO A 65 0.46 2.86 13.29
N VAL A 66 0.16 4.16 13.32
CA VAL A 66 1.08 5.21 13.75
C VAL A 66 0.51 5.92 14.98
N SER A 67 1.30 6.00 16.05
CA SER A 67 0.92 6.69 17.27
C SER A 67 0.63 8.18 17.04
N LYS A 68 -0.23 8.79 17.86
CA LYS A 68 -0.52 10.25 17.78
C LYS A 68 0.75 11.11 17.86
N TYR A 69 1.72 10.72 18.68
CA TYR A 69 3.01 11.41 18.81
C TYR A 69 3.80 11.38 17.49
N ASN A 70 3.93 10.21 16.87
CA ASN A 70 4.65 10.09 15.60
C ASN A 70 3.88 10.74 14.45
N LEU A 71 2.55 10.66 14.45
CA LEU A 71 1.70 11.34 13.47
C LEU A 71 1.95 12.85 13.49
N GLN A 72 1.98 13.47 14.66
CA GLN A 72 2.27 14.90 14.80
C GLN A 72 3.64 15.25 14.20
N LYS A 73 4.66 14.42 14.44
CA LYS A 73 5.99 14.63 13.85
C LYS A 73 6.00 14.49 12.33
N LEU A 74 5.26 13.54 11.78
CA LEU A 74 5.14 13.37 10.33
C LEU A 74 4.41 14.57 9.69
N MET A 75 3.36 15.10 10.33
CA MET A 75 2.66 16.31 9.88
C MET A 75 3.61 17.51 9.84
N GLU A 76 4.45 17.69 10.87
CA GLU A 76 5.48 18.74 10.90
C GLU A 76 6.46 18.59 9.72
N ILE A 77 6.92 17.36 9.44
CA ILE A 77 7.83 17.09 8.32
C ILE A 77 7.18 17.38 6.97
N GLU A 78 5.94 16.91 6.74
CA GLU A 78 5.22 17.17 5.49
C GLU A 78 5.00 18.67 5.27
N GLN A 79 4.64 19.41 6.31
CA GLN A 79 4.53 20.86 6.25
C GLN A 79 5.87 21.51 5.88
N MET A 80 6.97 21.14 6.55
CA MET A 80 8.30 21.67 6.25
C MET A 80 8.73 21.40 4.80
N LEU A 81 8.42 20.21 4.28
CA LEU A 81 8.70 19.85 2.89
C LEU A 81 7.93 20.75 1.90
N ASN A 82 6.67 21.05 2.19
CA ASN A 82 5.86 21.94 1.36
C ASN A 82 6.29 23.41 1.47
N GLU A 83 6.74 23.87 2.64
CA GLU A 83 7.23 25.24 2.84
C GLU A 83 8.60 25.48 2.18
N GLN A 84 9.43 24.45 2.10
CA GLN A 84 10.81 24.51 1.59
C GLN A 84 10.97 23.81 0.23
N GLY A 85 9.87 23.47 -0.43
CA GLY A 85 9.88 22.79 -1.72
C GLY A 85 10.43 23.71 -2.82
N GLU A 86 11.52 23.31 -3.48
CA GLU A 86 12.09 24.12 -4.58
C GLU A 86 11.20 24.13 -5.82
N TRP A 87 10.84 22.95 -6.32
CA TRP A 87 10.04 22.76 -7.54
C TRP A 87 8.79 21.90 -7.32
N MET A 88 8.66 21.29 -6.15
CA MET A 88 7.48 20.52 -5.74
C MET A 88 6.62 21.38 -4.82
N GLU A 89 5.37 21.59 -5.20
CA GLU A 89 4.46 22.53 -4.51
C GLU A 89 3.41 21.83 -3.63
N SER A 90 3.33 20.50 -3.69
CA SER A 90 2.32 19.71 -2.99
C SER A 90 2.85 18.31 -2.67
N ILE A 91 3.81 18.24 -1.76
CA ILE A 91 4.41 17.00 -1.26
C ILE A 91 3.45 16.32 -0.29
N GLU A 92 3.21 15.02 -0.48
CA GLU A 92 2.43 14.17 0.42
C GLU A 92 3.30 12.98 0.88
N ILE A 93 3.26 12.67 2.17
CA ILE A 93 3.95 11.53 2.77
C ILE A 93 3.02 10.32 2.81
N HIS A 94 3.50 9.23 2.21
CA HIS A 94 2.82 7.95 2.18
C HIS A 94 3.53 6.93 3.06
N ILE A 95 2.76 6.28 3.94
CA ILE A 95 3.22 5.22 4.84
C ILE A 95 2.82 3.87 4.26
N LYS A 96 3.77 2.94 4.19
CA LYS A 96 3.55 1.61 3.63
C LYS A 96 4.03 0.54 4.58
N ASP A 97 3.16 -0.41 4.89
CA ASP A 97 3.53 -1.64 5.60
C ASP A 97 3.96 -2.71 4.58
N PHE A 98 5.12 -3.31 4.82
CA PHE A 98 5.71 -4.37 3.98
C PHE A 98 5.62 -5.76 4.61
N LYS A 99 5.01 -5.91 5.79
CA LYS A 99 5.05 -7.13 6.61
C LYS A 99 4.61 -8.43 5.89
N GLU A 100 3.83 -8.32 4.83
CA GLU A 100 3.29 -9.48 4.08
C GLU A 100 3.72 -9.51 2.60
N TYR A 101 4.71 -8.70 2.22
CA TYR A 101 5.23 -8.72 0.87
C TYR A 101 6.00 -10.02 0.63
N GLN A 102 5.39 -10.94 -0.12
CA GLN A 102 6.05 -12.15 -0.60
C GLN A 102 6.66 -11.88 -1.97
N TYR A 103 7.97 -11.75 -1.99
CA TYR A 103 8.77 -11.75 -3.21
C TYR A 103 9.50 -13.09 -3.28
N THR A 104 9.27 -13.86 -4.35
CA THR A 104 10.02 -15.10 -4.60
C THR A 104 10.80 -14.96 -5.89
N ASP A 105 12.11 -15.24 -5.87
CA ASP A 105 12.99 -15.29 -7.05
C ASP A 105 12.65 -16.42 -8.03
N GLU A 106 11.65 -17.26 -7.71
CA GLU A 106 11.22 -18.43 -8.50
C GLU A 106 10.46 -18.09 -9.80
N GLU A 107 10.85 -17.04 -10.52
CA GLU A 107 10.53 -16.92 -11.96
C GLU A 107 11.72 -17.45 -12.76
N GLY A 108 11.87 -18.79 -12.82
CA GLY A 108 13.01 -19.39 -13.52
C GLY A 108 12.92 -20.85 -13.96
N ASP A 109 12.18 -21.72 -13.29
CA ASP A 109 12.06 -23.13 -13.73
C ASP A 109 10.74 -23.35 -14.47
N TYR A 110 10.72 -22.91 -15.73
CA TYR A 110 9.86 -23.54 -16.72
C TYR A 110 10.32 -24.98 -16.88
N LYS A 111 9.72 -25.89 -16.11
CA LYS A 111 9.71 -27.30 -16.46
C LYS A 111 9.12 -27.39 -17.87
N ASN A 112 9.98 -27.67 -18.84
CA ASN A 112 9.60 -28.21 -20.15
C ASN A 112 8.95 -29.57 -19.92
N GLU A 113 7.69 -29.57 -19.50
CA GLU A 113 6.83 -30.75 -19.57
C GLU A 113 6.18 -30.78 -20.96
N GLY A 114 6.74 -31.64 -21.82
CA GLY A 114 5.98 -32.32 -22.86
C GLY A 114 6.12 -31.81 -24.29
N SER A 115 7.02 -32.42 -25.06
CA SER A 115 6.58 -33.06 -26.31
C SER A 115 7.55 -34.17 -26.69
N ASP A 116 7.35 -35.34 -26.07
CA ASP A 116 7.40 -36.56 -26.86
C ASP A 116 6.34 -36.43 -27.95
N ASN A 117 6.76 -36.52 -29.21
CA ASN A 117 5.96 -37.11 -30.27
C ASN A 117 6.87 -37.47 -31.45
N SER A 118 7.09 -38.78 -31.55
CA SER A 118 7.42 -39.59 -32.75
C SER A 118 8.82 -39.47 -33.35
#